data_AF-A0A929BTD0-F1
#
_entry.id   AF-A0A929BTD0-F1
#
_cell.length_a   1.000
_cell.length_b   1.000
_cell.length_c   1.000
_cell.angle_alpha   90.00
_cell.angle_beta   90.00
_cell.angle_gamma   90.00
#
_symmetry.space_group_name_H-M   'P 1'
#
loop_
_entity.id
_entity.type
_entity.pdbx_description
1 polymer ?
#
loop_
_entity_poly.entity_id
_entity_poly.type
_entity_poly.pdbx_seq_one_letter_code
_entity_poly.pdbx_strand_id
1 'polypeptide(L)'
;YVGCIAPLISHKDTRVRWESTHALALVASLAPEQIAPLLPGLVAKIERDKSVIVRDCAVLALGEYGRSGPGAAREVFPHLLRALEVWEGKHAKLVLEAMSKLVEVEPGLEMDVRTAAQGCLDHRRANVRRLAQKIVLR
;
A
#
# COMPACT_ATOMS: atom_id res chain seq x y z
N TYR A 1 -4.61 -10.83 19.08
CA TYR A 1 -4.91 -11.48 17.79
C TYR A 1 -3.81 -11.30 16.75
N VAL A 2 -3.25 -10.10 16.59
CA VAL A 2 -2.16 -9.83 15.62
C VAL A 2 -0.99 -10.80 15.75
N GLY A 3 -0.55 -11.13 16.98
CA GLY A 3 0.53 -12.10 17.21
C GLY A 3 0.29 -13.49 16.61
N CYS A 4 -0.97 -13.93 16.48
CA CYS A 4 -1.32 -15.21 15.85
C CYS A 4 -1.42 -15.10 14.33
N ILE A 5 -1.82 -13.93 13.82
CA ILE A 5 -2.03 -13.69 12.38
C ILE A 5 -0.72 -13.34 11.68
N ALA A 6 0.15 -12.56 12.32
CA ALA A 6 1.38 -12.06 11.73
C ALA A 6 2.29 -13.17 11.16
N PRO A 7 2.50 -14.33 11.82
CA PRO A 7 3.29 -15.41 11.23
C PRO A 7 2.68 -15.99 9.94
N LEU A 8 1.36 -15.90 9.77
CA LEU A 8 0.64 -16.51 8.65
C LEU A 8 0.86 -15.80 7.31
N ILE A 9 1.37 -14.56 7.31
CA ILE A 9 1.74 -13.86 6.07
C ILE A 9 2.91 -14.53 5.33
N SER A 10 3.58 -15.50 5.97
CA SER A 10 4.66 -16.30 5.37
C SER A 10 4.28 -17.77 5.19
N HIS A 11 3.01 -18.12 5.36
CA HIS A 11 2.54 -19.50 5.20
C HIS A 11 2.74 -20.01 3.76
N LYS A 12 2.98 -21.32 3.59
CA LYS A 12 3.19 -21.93 2.27
C LYS A 12 1.98 -21.79 1.34
N ASP A 13 0.78 -21.84 1.91
CA ASP A 13 -0.49 -21.69 1.18
C ASP A 13 -0.78 -20.22 0.89
N THR A 14 -1.03 -19.92 -0.38
CA THR A 14 -1.34 -18.57 -0.87
C THR A 14 -2.63 -17.99 -0.29
N ARG A 15 -3.68 -18.80 -0.09
CA ARG A 15 -4.94 -18.34 0.51
C ARG A 15 -4.73 -17.93 1.96
N VAL A 16 -3.92 -18.69 2.72
CA VAL A 16 -3.57 -18.32 4.09
C VAL A 16 -2.81 -17.00 4.13
N ARG A 17 -1.81 -16.81 3.25
CA ARG A 17 -1.09 -15.52 3.17
C ARG A 17 -2.01 -14.37 2.78
N TRP A 18 -2.93 -14.60 1.84
CA TRP A 18 -3.88 -13.58 1.39
C TRP A 18 -4.79 -13.15 2.54
N GLU A 19 -5.51 -14.09 3.16
CA GLU A 19 -6.49 -13.78 4.20
C GLU A 19 -5.82 -13.17 5.44
N SER A 20 -4.64 -13.66 5.82
CA SER A 20 -3.88 -13.07 6.94
C SER A 20 -3.40 -11.66 6.63
N THR A 21 -2.87 -11.40 5.43
CA THR A 21 -2.42 -10.05 5.04
C THR A 21 -3.62 -9.09 4.93
N HIS A 22 -4.76 -9.56 4.42
CA HIS A 22 -6.00 -8.77 4.39
C HIS A 22 -6.48 -8.45 5.81
N ALA A 23 -6.53 -9.44 6.71
CA ALA A 23 -6.89 -9.21 8.10
C ALA A 23 -5.99 -8.16 8.76
N LEU A 24 -4.67 -8.19 8.51
CA LEU A 24 -3.75 -7.15 8.99
C LEU A 24 -4.04 -5.76 8.40
N ALA A 25 -4.48 -5.67 7.15
CA ALA A 25 -4.90 -4.39 6.55
C ALA A 25 -6.13 -3.81 7.27
N LEU A 26 -7.09 -4.65 7.66
CA LEU A 26 -8.25 -4.23 8.46
C LEU A 26 -7.86 -3.82 9.88
N VAL A 27 -6.86 -4.49 10.47
CA VAL A 27 -6.32 -4.09 11.78
C VAL A 27 -5.60 -2.75 11.67
N ALA A 28 -4.87 -2.48 10.59
CA ALA A 28 -4.09 -1.25 10.41
C ALA A 28 -4.92 0.04 10.54
N SER A 29 -6.19 0.02 10.16
CA SER A 29 -7.08 1.18 10.29
C SER A 29 -7.61 1.40 11.71
N LEU A 30 -7.51 0.40 12.60
CA LEU A 30 -8.07 0.42 13.95
C LEU A 30 -6.99 0.43 15.06
N ALA A 31 -5.87 -0.25 14.81
CA ALA A 31 -4.77 -0.47 15.74
C ALA A 31 -3.42 -0.39 15.02
N PRO A 32 -3.05 0.78 14.45
CA PRO A 32 -1.84 0.98 13.66
C PRO A 32 -0.55 0.65 14.43
N GLU A 33 -0.54 0.83 15.74
CA GLU A 33 0.59 0.51 16.63
C GLU A 33 0.93 -0.98 16.64
N GLN A 34 -0.05 -1.86 16.39
CA GLN A 34 0.20 -3.30 16.25
C GLN A 34 0.73 -3.68 14.87
N ILE A 35 0.59 -2.80 13.88
CA ILE A 35 1.05 -3.02 12.50
C ILE A 35 2.44 -2.45 12.26
N ALA A 36 2.84 -1.39 12.97
CA ALA A 36 4.17 -0.79 12.83
C ALA A 36 5.32 -1.82 12.85
N PRO A 37 5.37 -2.80 13.78
CA PRO A 37 6.44 -3.80 13.82
C PRO A 37 6.42 -4.78 12.62
N LEU A 38 5.30 -4.87 11.89
CA LEU A 38 5.09 -5.78 10.78
C LEU A 38 5.42 -5.15 9.42
N LEU A 39 5.66 -3.83 9.36
CA LEU A 39 5.93 -3.11 8.12
C LEU A 39 7.05 -3.75 7.28
N PRO A 40 8.21 -4.17 7.83
CA PRO A 40 9.24 -4.82 7.02
C PRO A 40 8.73 -6.11 6.34
N GLY A 41 7.90 -6.88 7.03
CA GLY A 41 7.30 -8.10 6.50
C GLY A 41 6.28 -7.80 5.40
N LEU A 42 5.44 -6.79 5.58
CA LEU A 42 4.46 -6.34 4.59
C LEU A 42 5.14 -5.77 3.34
N VAL A 43 6.18 -4.94 3.49
CA VAL A 43 7.00 -4.45 2.37
C VAL A 43 7.63 -5.62 1.61
N ALA A 44 8.18 -6.61 2.31
CA ALA A 44 8.73 -7.80 1.67
C ALA A 44 7.67 -8.61 0.90
N LYS A 45 6.39 -8.60 1.32
CA LYS A 45 5.31 -9.19 0.53
C LYS A 45 5.13 -8.46 -0.79
N ILE A 46 5.06 -7.13 -0.78
CA ILE A 46 4.92 -6.31 -2.00
C ILE A 46 6.09 -6.55 -2.96
N GLU A 47 7.31 -6.67 -2.43
CA GLU A 47 8.50 -6.84 -3.27
C GLU A 47 8.63 -8.26 -3.84
N ARG A 48 8.23 -9.30 -3.09
CA ARG A 48 8.67 -10.69 -3.36
C ARG A 48 7.57 -11.74 -3.45
N ASP A 49 6.35 -11.49 -2.97
CA ASP A 49 5.31 -12.52 -3.01
C ASP A 49 4.86 -12.79 -4.45
N LYS A 50 4.79 -14.07 -4.84
CA LYS A 50 4.37 -14.45 -6.21
C LYS A 50 2.91 -14.09 -6.49
N SER A 51 2.07 -14.05 -5.45
CA SER A 51 0.64 -13.84 -5.58
C SER A 51 0.28 -12.36 -5.63
N VAL A 52 -0.32 -11.92 -6.74
CA VAL A 52 -0.80 -10.52 -6.91
C VAL A 52 -1.72 -10.11 -5.76
N ILE A 53 -2.63 -10.99 -5.35
CA ILE A 53 -3.62 -10.66 -4.32
C ILE A 53 -3.00 -10.49 -2.93
N VAL A 54 -1.93 -11.22 -2.61
CA VAL A 54 -1.18 -11.03 -1.36
C VAL A 54 -0.48 -9.67 -1.36
N ARG A 55 0.13 -9.31 -2.50
CA ARG A 55 0.80 -8.01 -2.66
C ARG A 55 -0.18 -6.85 -2.58
N ASP A 56 -1.34 -6.98 -3.22
CA ASP A 56 -2.42 -5.99 -3.15
C ASP A 56 -2.88 -5.77 -1.70
N CYS A 57 -3.08 -6.84 -0.93
CA CYS A 57 -3.41 -6.72 0.50
C CYS A 57 -2.30 -6.07 1.33
N ALA A 58 -1.02 -6.30 0.99
CA ALA A 58 0.08 -5.65 1.67
C ALA A 58 0.13 -4.14 1.36
N VAL A 59 -0.14 -3.73 0.12
CA VAL A 59 -0.30 -2.31 -0.25
C VAL A 59 -1.46 -1.67 0.52
N LEU A 60 -2.60 -2.37 0.63
CA LEU A 60 -3.74 -1.92 1.43
C LEU A 60 -3.34 -1.72 2.90
N ALA A 61 -2.61 -2.65 3.49
CA ALA A 61 -2.14 -2.53 4.87
C ALA A 61 -1.24 -1.32 5.09
N LEU A 62 -0.30 -1.06 4.17
CA LEU A 62 0.53 0.16 4.21
C LEU A 62 -0.32 1.42 4.09
N GLY A 63 -1.29 1.45 3.19
CA GLY A 63 -2.18 2.60 3.01
C GLY A 63 -3.04 2.89 4.24
N GLU A 64 -3.59 1.86 4.90
CA GLU A 64 -4.36 2.04 6.13
C GLU A 64 -3.47 2.43 7.32
N TYR A 65 -2.28 1.84 7.46
CA TYR A 65 -1.33 2.26 8.48
C TYR A 65 -0.92 3.72 8.28
N GLY A 66 -0.56 4.11 7.05
CA GLY A 66 -0.14 5.48 6.77
C GLY A 66 -1.25 6.51 6.98
N ARG A 67 -2.52 6.14 6.80
CA ARG A 67 -3.68 6.99 7.12
C ARG A 67 -3.82 7.27 8.63
N SER A 68 -3.16 6.52 9.49
CA SER A 68 -3.26 6.74 10.94
C SER A 68 -2.66 8.06 11.42
N GLY A 69 -1.77 8.68 10.64
CA GLY A 69 -1.29 10.03 10.93
C GLY A 69 -0.02 10.44 10.17
N PRO A 70 0.41 11.70 10.32
CA PRO A 70 1.55 12.29 9.62
C PRO A 70 2.84 11.45 9.62
N GLY A 71 3.24 10.94 10.79
CA GLY A 71 4.48 10.16 10.92
C GLY A 71 4.41 8.84 10.14
N ALA A 72 3.31 8.10 10.30
CA ALA A 72 3.05 6.85 9.60
C ALA A 72 2.97 7.07 8.08
N ALA A 73 2.35 8.16 7.64
CA ALA A 73 2.27 8.54 6.23
C ALA A 73 3.66 8.73 5.62
N ARG A 74 4.52 9.53 6.27
CA ARG A 74 5.90 9.74 5.81
C ARG A 74 6.73 8.46 5.82
N GLU A 75 6.52 7.59 6.80
CA GLU A 75 7.21 6.30 6.91
C GLU A 75 6.90 5.37 5.73
N VAL A 76 5.62 5.22 5.35
CA VAL A 76 5.24 4.29 4.27
C VAL A 76 5.33 4.85 2.86
N PHE A 77 5.35 6.18 2.71
CA PHE A 77 5.42 6.83 1.40
C PHE A 77 6.55 6.31 0.48
N PRO A 78 7.84 6.20 0.92
CA PRO A 78 8.90 5.68 0.06
C PRO A 78 8.68 4.21 -0.34
N HIS A 79 8.00 3.41 0.49
CA HIS A 79 7.65 2.03 0.15
C HIS A 79 6.54 1.96 -0.91
N LEU A 80 5.56 2.87 -0.83
CA LEU A 80 4.52 3.03 -1.84
C LEU A 80 5.11 3.52 -3.18
N LEU A 81 6.08 4.43 -3.18
CA LEU A 81 6.78 4.83 -4.41
C LEU A 81 7.43 3.63 -5.10
N ARG A 82 8.20 2.82 -4.35
CA ARG A 82 8.78 1.58 -4.92
C ARG A 82 7.70 0.61 -5.41
N ALA A 83 6.55 0.54 -4.75
CA ALA A 83 5.42 -0.30 -5.14
C ALA A 83 4.83 0.05 -6.52
N LEU A 84 5.03 1.29 -7.03
CA LEU A 84 4.64 1.69 -8.38
C LEU A 84 5.53 1.05 -9.47
N GLU A 85 6.79 0.77 -9.14
CA GLU A 85 7.79 0.31 -10.11
C GLU A 85 7.86 -1.22 -10.16
N VAL A 86 7.83 -1.87 -8.99
CA VAL A 86 7.90 -3.32 -8.90
C VAL A 86 6.72 -3.98 -9.62
N TRP A 87 6.96 -5.16 -10.17
CA TRP A 87 5.96 -5.94 -10.89
C TRP A 87 5.28 -5.19 -12.05
N GLU A 88 5.99 -4.28 -12.73
CA GLU A 88 5.48 -3.46 -13.84
C GLU A 88 4.21 -2.68 -13.46
N GLY A 89 4.20 -2.07 -12.27
CA GLY A 89 3.09 -1.24 -11.81
C GLY A 89 1.76 -1.99 -11.65
N LYS A 90 1.78 -3.32 -11.47
CA LYS A 90 0.55 -4.11 -11.27
C LYS A 90 -0.31 -3.61 -10.11
N HIS A 91 0.30 -2.94 -9.13
CA HIS A 91 -0.34 -2.41 -7.93
C HIS A 91 -0.69 -0.92 -8.03
N ALA A 92 -0.39 -0.26 -9.14
CA ALA A 92 -0.40 1.20 -9.26
C ALA A 92 -1.73 1.84 -8.82
N LYS A 93 -2.88 1.21 -9.13
CA LYS A 93 -4.19 1.72 -8.66
C LYS A 93 -4.26 1.79 -7.14
N LEU A 94 -3.95 0.68 -6.46
CA LEU A 94 -4.03 0.60 -4.99
C LEU A 94 -2.98 1.49 -4.32
N VAL A 95 -1.81 1.61 -4.95
CA VAL A 95 -0.75 2.49 -4.47
C VAL A 95 -1.19 3.96 -4.55
N LEU A 96 -1.76 4.41 -5.67
CA LEU A 96 -2.29 5.77 -5.82
C LEU A 96 -3.47 6.04 -4.86
N GLU A 97 -4.33 5.04 -4.62
CA GLU A 97 -5.38 5.12 -3.60
C GLU A 97 -4.79 5.25 -2.19
N ALA A 98 -3.75 4.47 -1.87
CA ALA A 98 -3.04 4.56 -0.60
C ALA A 98 -2.39 5.93 -0.41
N MET A 99 -1.68 6.43 -1.42
CA MET A 99 -1.07 7.76 -1.43
C MET A 99 -2.10 8.87 -1.24
N SER A 100 -3.29 8.75 -1.83
CA SER A 100 -4.37 9.73 -1.63
C SER A 100 -4.78 9.81 -0.15
N LYS A 101 -4.83 8.67 0.56
CA LYS A 101 -5.11 8.62 2.01
C LYS A 101 -4.00 9.26 2.82
N LEU A 102 -2.75 9.15 2.37
CA LEU A 102 -1.62 9.79 3.04
C LEU A 102 -1.72 11.31 2.99
N VAL A 103 -2.10 11.87 1.84
CA VAL A 103 -2.27 13.32 1.67
C VAL A 103 -3.36 13.88 2.59
N GLU A 104 -4.41 13.09 2.89
CA GLU A 104 -5.47 13.49 3.82
C GLU A 104 -4.94 13.78 5.24
N VAL A 105 -3.86 13.11 5.65
CA VAL A 105 -3.26 13.28 6.99
C VAL A 105 -1.89 13.95 6.99
N GLU A 106 -1.21 13.98 5.85
CA GLU A 106 0.07 14.65 5.61
C GLU A 106 0.00 15.43 4.29
N PRO A 107 -0.57 16.64 4.27
CA PRO A 107 -0.68 17.46 3.06
C PRO A 107 0.68 17.80 2.42
N GLY A 108 1.77 17.77 3.19
CA GLY A 108 3.13 17.98 2.67
C GLY A 108 3.55 16.98 1.58
N LEU A 109 2.91 15.82 1.49
CA LEU A 109 3.18 14.82 0.46
C LEU A 109 2.46 15.10 -0.87
N GLU A 110 1.60 16.12 -0.94
CA GLU A 110 0.73 16.35 -2.10
C GLU A 110 1.51 16.49 -3.42
N MET A 111 2.58 17.28 -3.43
CA MET A 111 3.39 17.50 -4.64
C MET A 111 4.09 16.22 -5.11
N ASP A 112 4.58 15.41 -4.17
CA ASP A 112 5.23 14.14 -4.50
C ASP A 112 4.21 13.12 -5.02
N VAL A 113 3.01 13.07 -4.43
CA VAL A 113 1.91 12.21 -4.89
C VAL A 113 1.43 12.62 -6.28
N ARG A 114 1.33 13.92 -6.56
CA ARG A 114 1.01 14.42 -7.92
C ARG A 114 2.08 14.03 -8.92
N THR A 115 3.36 14.13 -8.55
CA THR A 115 4.49 13.71 -9.40
C THR A 115 4.43 12.22 -9.69
N ALA A 116 4.19 11.39 -8.68
CA ALA A 116 4.02 9.95 -8.84
C ALA A 116 2.80 9.60 -9.72
N ALA A 117 1.69 10.32 -9.55
CA ALA A 117 0.50 10.17 -10.39
C ALA A 117 0.75 10.59 -11.84
N GLN A 118 1.52 11.65 -12.09
CA GLN A 118 1.92 12.09 -13.43
C GLN A 118 2.61 10.95 -14.21
N GLY A 119 3.52 10.21 -13.54
CA GLY A 119 4.19 9.04 -14.13
C GLY A 119 3.23 7.87 -14.47
N CYS A 120 2.00 7.91 -13.97
CA CYS A 120 0.98 6.90 -14.22
C CYS A 120 -0.08 7.32 -15.28
N LEU A 121 0.03 8.50 -15.89
CA LEU A 121 -0.95 8.99 -16.87
C LEU A 121 -1.00 8.15 -18.15
N ASP A 122 0.12 7.57 -18.57
CA ASP A 122 0.20 6.69 -19.76
C ASP A 122 0.17 5.20 -19.41
N HIS A 123 -0.18 4.86 -18.15
CA HIS A 123 -0.18 3.47 -17.68
C HIS A 123 -1.11 2.58 -18.53
N ARG A 124 -0.70 1.34 -18.84
CA ARG A 124 -1.47 0.42 -19.72
C ARG A 124 -2.93 0.20 -19.31
N ARG A 125 -3.23 0.23 -18.00
CA ARG A 125 -4.57 0.03 -17.45
C ARG A 125 -5.35 1.35 -17.36
N ALA A 126 -6.52 1.40 -17.99
CA ALA A 126 -7.36 2.60 -18.04
C ALA A 126 -7.86 3.11 -16.68
N ASN A 127 -8.06 2.22 -15.70
CA ASN A 127 -8.45 2.62 -14.35
C ASN A 127 -7.32 3.32 -13.58
N VAL A 128 -6.07 2.95 -13.83
CA VAL A 128 -4.88 3.64 -13.27
C VAL A 128 -4.76 5.03 -13.88
N ARG A 129 -4.84 5.16 -15.20
CA ARG A 129 -4.78 6.46 -15.89
C ARG A 129 -5.84 7.44 -15.39
N ARG A 130 -7.08 6.97 -15.25
CA ARG A 130 -8.20 7.79 -14.73
C ARG A 130 -7.96 8.27 -13.29
N LEU A 131 -7.44 7.41 -12.42
CA LEU A 131 -7.12 7.79 -11.05
C LEU A 131 -5.95 8.76 -11.00
N ALA A 132 -4.89 8.51 -11.78
CA ALA A 132 -3.75 9.39 -11.92
C ALA A 132 -4.18 10.80 -12.39
N GLN A 133 -5.00 10.86 -13.44
CA GLN A 133 -5.55 12.13 -13.95
C GLN A 133 -6.35 12.87 -12.87
N LYS A 134 -7.17 12.16 -12.10
CA LYS A 134 -7.92 12.76 -10.98
C LYS A 134 -6.99 13.36 -9.91
N ILE A 135 -5.89 12.69 -9.59
CA ILE A 135 -4.93 13.18 -8.59
C ILE A 135 -4.18 14.41 -9.12
N VAL A 136 -3.72 14.37 -10.38
CA VAL A 136 -2.98 15.48 -11.01
C VAL A 136 -3.83 16.75 -11.15
N LEU A 137 -5.12 16.61 -11.44
CA LEU A 137 -6.04 17.74 -11.67
C LEU A 137 -6.72 18.26 -10.41
N ARG A 138 -6.55 17.61 -9.26
CA ARG A 138 -7.13 18.10 -8.00
C ARG A 138 -6.45 19.38 -7.55
#